data_AF-A0A4Y2JUD0-F1
#
_entry.id   AF-A0A4Y2JUD0-F1
#
_cell.length_a   1.000
_cell.length_b   1.000
_cell.length_c   1.000
_cell.angle_alpha   90.00
_cell.angle_beta   90.00
_cell.angle_gamma   90.00
#
_symmetry.space_group_name_H-M   'P 1'
#
loop_
_entity.id
_entity.type
_entity.pdbx_description
1 polymer ?
#
loop_
_entity_poly.entity_id
_entity_poly.type
_entity_poly.pdbx_seq_one_letter_code
_entity_poly.pdbx_strand_id
1 'polypeptide(L)'
;MSLRRFLVRRGCVKLFYSDNAKTFRSSCEILQGFKSIIRQPELKNFITSEGTSWKFIPERSPWWGRFWERLMRSIKEPLRKSLGRALLTLEELSTILTESESVINNRPITYDSDELDEPRAPSHFLLPGHRNTGFVPEYFLDLFVSASDRVTLSRRKLFQTKLLKKLWVKWKEQYLLMLKSAHNLTNPSS
;
A
#
# COMPACT_ATOMS: atom_id res chain seq x y z
N MET A 1 -6.17 16.15 6.02
CA MET A 1 -7.15 15.03 6.14
C MET A 1 -6.53 13.64 5.92
N SER A 2 -5.61 13.44 4.98
CA SER A 2 -4.99 12.13 4.72
C SER A 2 -4.28 11.52 5.93
N LEU A 3 -3.47 12.31 6.65
CA LEU A 3 -2.75 11.88 7.85
C LEU A 3 -3.70 11.38 8.95
N ARG A 4 -4.81 12.10 9.20
CA ARG A 4 -5.84 11.68 10.16
C ARG A 4 -6.46 10.34 9.77
N ARG A 5 -6.82 10.15 8.49
CA ARG A 5 -7.34 8.86 7.97
C ARG A 5 -6.32 7.73 8.07
N PHE A 6 -5.03 8.04 7.99
CA PHE A 6 -3.96 7.05 8.15
C PHE A 6 -3.84 6.61 9.61
N LEU A 7 -3.74 7.56 10.54
CA LEU A 7 -3.63 7.27 11.98
C LEU A 7 -4.84 6.49 12.51
N VAL A 8 -6.06 6.82 12.04
CA VAL A 8 -7.27 6.07 12.42
C VAL A 8 -7.25 4.63 11.87
N ARG A 9 -6.66 4.39 10.69
CA ARG A 9 -6.61 3.05 10.07
C ARG A 9 -5.47 2.17 10.57
N ARG A 10 -4.32 2.76 10.91
CA ARG A 10 -3.08 2.04 11.24
C ARG A 10 -2.64 2.22 12.69
N GLY A 11 -3.33 3.07 13.46
CA GLY A 11 -2.92 3.45 14.80
C GLY A 11 -1.85 4.55 14.80
N CYS A 12 -1.37 4.87 16.00
CA CYS A 12 -0.28 5.81 16.19
C CYS A 12 1.05 5.22 15.71
N VAL A 13 1.88 6.06 15.09
CA VAL A 13 3.21 5.67 14.59
C VAL A 13 4.27 6.36 15.41
N LYS A 14 5.36 5.65 15.74
CA LYS A 14 6.51 6.18 16.48
C LYS A 14 7.35 7.16 15.65
N LEU A 15 7.50 6.88 14.36
CA LEU A 15 8.41 7.63 13.49
C LEU A 15 7.89 7.72 12.05
N PHE A 16 7.75 8.94 11.55
CA PHE A 16 7.54 9.24 10.14
C PHE A 16 8.86 9.54 9.46
N TYR A 17 9.05 9.01 8.25
CA TYR A 17 10.11 9.40 7.32
C TYR A 17 9.50 10.03 6.08
N SER A 18 9.97 11.20 5.65
CA SER A 18 9.51 11.84 4.42
C SER A 18 10.59 12.67 3.74
N ASP A 19 10.34 13.08 2.50
CA ASP A 19 11.08 14.16 1.84
C ASP A 19 10.73 15.54 2.43
N ASN A 20 11.48 16.55 2.00
CA ASN A 20 11.32 17.94 2.43
C ASN A 20 10.19 18.69 1.72
N ALA A 21 9.22 18.00 1.09
CA ALA A 21 8.09 18.68 0.47
C ALA A 21 7.31 19.51 1.50
N LYS A 22 6.87 20.70 1.08
CA LYS A 22 6.19 21.68 1.95
C LYS A 22 4.95 21.08 2.64
N THR A 23 4.25 20.16 1.98
CA THR A 23 3.09 19.46 2.53
C THR A 23 3.43 18.57 3.73
N PHE A 24 4.58 17.90 3.72
CA PHE A 24 5.05 17.10 4.85
C PHE A 24 5.59 17.96 5.99
N ARG A 25 6.32 19.04 5.69
CA ARG A 25 6.73 20.01 6.72
C ARG A 25 5.53 20.62 7.43
N SER A 26 4.53 21.09 6.68
CA SER A 26 3.27 21.60 7.25
C SER A 26 2.52 20.54 8.06
N SER A 27 2.50 19.27 7.61
CA SER A 27 1.88 18.19 8.39
C SER A 27 2.60 17.92 9.71
N CYS A 28 3.94 18.02 9.72
CA CYS A 28 4.75 17.91 10.94
C CYS A 28 4.46 19.07 11.90
N GLU A 29 4.39 20.30 11.41
CA GLU A 29 4.03 21.49 12.21
C GLU A 29 2.64 21.34 12.82
N ILE A 30 1.65 20.88 12.05
CA ILE A 30 0.29 20.61 12.54
C ILE A 30 0.32 19.57 13.66
N LEU A 31 1.08 18.47 13.52
CA LEU A 31 1.22 17.48 14.58
C LEU A 31 1.88 18.05 15.84
N GLN A 32 2.89 18.91 15.69
CA GLN A 32 3.53 19.60 16.81
C GLN A 32 2.57 20.58 17.50
N GLY A 33 1.77 21.32 16.72
CA GLY A 33 0.73 22.20 17.25
C GLY A 33 -0.36 21.44 18.02
N PHE A 34 -0.77 20.26 17.54
CA PHE A 34 -1.68 19.41 18.31
C PHE A 34 -1.08 18.99 19.66
N LYS A 35 0.21 18.65 19.71
CA LYS A 35 0.88 18.32 20.98
C LYS A 35 0.90 19.48 21.97
N SER A 36 0.98 20.74 21.52
CA SER A 36 1.01 21.90 22.40
C SER A 36 -0.37 22.35 22.89
N ILE A 37 -1.42 22.12 22.10
CA ILE A 37 -2.80 22.53 22.40
C ILE A 37 -3.51 21.52 23.32
N ILE A 38 -3.19 20.24 23.22
CA ILE A 38 -3.87 19.19 23.98
C ILE A 38 -3.44 19.24 25.46
N ARG A 39 -4.33 19.80 26.29
CA ARG A 39 -4.20 19.87 27.75
C ARG A 39 -4.73 18.63 28.47
N GLN A 40 -5.60 17.84 27.83
CA GLN A 40 -6.14 16.60 28.40
C GLN A 40 -5.02 15.55 28.52
N PRO A 41 -4.73 15.03 29.72
CA PRO A 41 -3.64 14.10 29.93
C PRO A 41 -3.83 12.78 29.17
N GLU A 42 -5.06 12.28 29.01
CA GLU A 42 -5.32 11.03 28.28
C GLU A 42 -5.05 11.17 26.78
N LEU A 43 -5.50 12.27 26.17
CA LEU A 43 -5.28 12.54 24.74
C LEU A 43 -3.83 12.96 24.47
N LYS A 44 -3.22 13.68 25.41
CA LYS A 44 -1.78 13.96 25.39
C LYS A 44 -1.02 12.66 25.45
N ASN A 45 -1.37 11.72 26.32
CA ASN A 45 -0.74 10.41 26.37
C ASN A 45 -1.01 9.62 25.09
N PHE A 46 -2.22 9.56 24.54
CA PHE A 46 -2.48 8.86 23.27
C PHE A 46 -1.59 9.33 22.08
N ILE A 47 -1.25 10.62 22.02
CA ILE A 47 -0.41 11.21 20.97
C ILE A 47 1.08 11.30 21.37
N THR A 48 1.37 11.37 22.66
CA THR A 48 2.70 11.72 23.22
C THR A 48 3.36 10.57 23.95
N SER A 49 2.62 9.59 24.48
CA SER A 49 3.18 8.45 25.24
C SER A 49 4.03 7.50 24.37
N GLU A 50 3.90 7.56 23.05
CA GLU A 50 4.80 6.88 22.11
C GLU A 50 5.62 7.83 21.21
N GLY A 51 5.62 9.14 21.51
CA GLY A 51 6.56 10.09 20.94
C GLY A 51 6.65 10.09 19.41
N THR A 52 5.52 10.28 18.70
CA THR A 52 5.53 10.37 17.24
C THR A 52 6.54 11.43 16.80
N SER A 53 7.63 10.96 16.19
CA SER A 53 8.74 11.75 15.69
C SER A 53 8.65 11.82 14.17
N TRP A 54 9.21 12.88 13.58
CA TRP A 54 9.26 13.03 12.14
C TRP A 54 10.69 13.30 11.73
N LYS A 55 11.25 12.45 10.86
CA LYS A 55 12.58 12.61 10.28
C LYS A 55 12.44 12.93 8.80
N PHE A 56 13.12 14.00 8.40
CA PHE A 56 13.23 14.38 6.99
C PHE A 56 14.53 13.80 6.43
N ILE A 57 14.47 13.27 5.22
CA ILE A 57 15.69 12.83 4.53
C ILE A 57 16.59 14.04 4.26
N PRO A 58 17.93 13.88 4.32
CA PRO A 58 18.84 14.98 4.09
C PRO A 58 18.63 15.59 2.70
N GLU A 59 18.73 16.92 2.63
CA GLU A 59 18.63 17.63 1.35
C GLU A 59 19.71 17.11 0.39
N ARG A 60 19.37 16.95 -0.89
CA ARG A 60 20.25 16.39 -1.94
C ARG A 60 20.69 14.94 -1.72
N SER A 61 19.92 14.14 -0.96
CA SER A 61 20.13 12.69 -0.84
C SER A 61 19.09 11.87 -1.63
N PRO A 62 19.13 11.90 -2.98
CA PRO A 62 18.10 11.27 -3.83
C PRO A 62 18.03 9.75 -3.68
N TRP A 63 19.08 9.10 -3.18
CA TRP A 63 19.08 7.65 -2.98
C TRP A 63 18.07 7.19 -1.91
N TRP A 64 17.81 8.00 -0.88
CA TRP A 64 16.78 7.72 0.12
C TRP A 64 15.37 7.70 -0.49
N GLY A 65 15.10 8.62 -1.43
CA GLY A 65 13.83 8.68 -2.16
C GLY A 65 13.67 7.56 -3.17
N ARG A 66 14.77 7.10 -3.77
CA ARG A 66 14.77 6.12 -4.87
C ARG A 66 14.05 4.80 -4.54
N PHE A 67 14.15 4.30 -3.31
CA PHE A 67 13.41 3.09 -2.91
C PHE A 67 11.90 3.32 -2.93
N TRP A 68 11.43 4.40 -2.29
CA TRP A 68 10.01 4.76 -2.25
C TRP A 68 9.48 5.09 -3.64
N GLU A 69 10.27 5.75 -4.48
CA GLU A 69 9.93 6.03 -5.87
C GLU A 69 9.77 4.76 -6.68
N ARG A 70 10.68 3.78 -6.55
CA ARG A 70 10.57 2.48 -7.22
C ARG A 70 9.32 1.72 -6.78
N LEU A 71 9.05 1.70 -5.47
CA LEU A 71 7.84 1.09 -4.91
C LEU A 71 6.57 1.80 -5.41
N MET A 72 6.54 3.13 -5.42
CA MET A 72 5.40 3.88 -5.95
C MET A 72 5.23 3.68 -7.45
N ARG A 73 6.32 3.56 -8.20
CA ARG A 73 6.31 3.32 -9.64
C ARG A 73 5.72 1.96 -9.98
N SER A 74 6.03 0.91 -9.21
CA SER A 74 5.45 -0.42 -9.41
C SER A 74 3.94 -0.46 -9.20
N ILE A 75 3.36 0.57 -8.56
CA ILE A 75 1.92 0.69 -8.33
C ILE A 75 1.28 1.62 -9.37
N LYS A 76 1.87 2.80 -9.56
CA LYS A 76 1.35 3.84 -10.45
C LYS A 76 1.37 3.41 -11.92
N GLU A 77 2.39 2.68 -12.36
CA GLU A 77 2.47 2.23 -13.75
C GLU A 77 1.37 1.23 -14.13
N PRO A 78 1.15 0.12 -13.38
CA PRO A 78 0.03 -0.78 -13.63
C PRO A 78 -1.32 -0.09 -13.54
N LEU A 79 -1.53 0.78 -12.53
CA LEU A 79 -2.75 1.57 -12.40
C LEU A 79 -3.00 2.41 -13.66
N ARG A 80 -2.02 3.22 -14.08
CA ARG A 80 -2.15 4.10 -15.25
C ARG A 80 -2.39 3.29 -16.54
N LYS A 81 -1.65 2.20 -16.76
CA LYS A 81 -1.79 1.34 -17.96
C LYS A 81 -3.11 0.57 -17.98
N SER A 82 -3.67 0.26 -16.83
CA SER A 82 -4.90 -0.53 -16.71
C SER A 82 -6.13 0.35 -16.81
N LEU A 83 -6.14 1.46 -16.08
CA LEU A 83 -7.22 2.46 -16.10
C LEU A 83 -7.28 3.19 -17.44
N GLY A 84 -6.14 3.58 -18.02
CA GLY A 84 -6.12 4.29 -19.31
C GLY A 84 -6.99 5.55 -19.31
N ARG A 85 -8.07 5.54 -20.09
CA ARG A 85 -9.08 6.61 -20.17
C ARG A 85 -10.40 6.25 -19.46
N ALA A 86 -10.41 5.22 -18.62
CA ALA A 86 -11.58 4.82 -17.87
C ALA A 86 -12.00 5.94 -16.90
N LEU A 87 -13.26 6.35 -16.98
CA LEU A 87 -13.89 7.23 -16.00
C LEU A 87 -14.43 6.36 -14.88
N LEU A 88 -13.93 6.56 -13.65
CA LEU A 88 -14.34 5.86 -12.45
C LEU A 88 -14.94 6.83 -11.45
N THR A 89 -15.96 6.40 -10.72
CA THR A 89 -16.45 7.12 -9.55
C THR A 89 -15.41 7.03 -8.43
N LEU A 90 -15.56 7.90 -7.41
CA LEU A 90 -14.69 7.87 -6.23
C LEU A 90 -14.73 6.51 -5.53
N GLU A 91 -15.91 5.91 -5.43
CA GLU A 91 -16.11 4.60 -4.80
C GLU A 91 -15.42 3.49 -5.59
N GLU A 92 -15.56 3.48 -6.92
CA GLU A 92 -14.93 2.49 -7.78
C GLU A 92 -13.40 2.59 -7.73
N LEU A 93 -12.87 3.81 -7.77
CA LEU A 93 -11.43 4.04 -7.62
C LEU A 93 -10.95 3.61 -6.23
N SER A 94 -11.72 3.90 -5.18
CA SER A 94 -11.39 3.50 -3.80
C SER A 94 -11.32 1.98 -3.66
N THR A 95 -12.27 1.25 -4.26
CA THR A 95 -12.26 -0.22 -4.30
C THR A 95 -11.02 -0.74 -5.02
N ILE A 96 -10.72 -0.21 -6.21
CA ILE A 96 -9.53 -0.61 -6.99
C ILE A 96 -8.24 -0.36 -6.21
N LEU A 97 -8.12 0.78 -5.53
CA LEU A 97 -6.95 1.12 -4.72
C LEU A 97 -6.84 0.24 -3.47
N THR A 98 -7.96 -0.12 -2.85
CA THR A 98 -7.98 -0.98 -1.65
C THR A 98 -7.56 -2.41 -2.00
N GLU A 99 -8.07 -2.96 -3.11
CA GLU A 99 -7.63 -4.26 -3.60
C GLU A 99 -6.15 -4.22 -3.98
N SER A 100 -5.71 -3.18 -4.70
CA SER A 100 -4.30 -2.92 -5.02
C SER A 100 -3.42 -2.95 -3.77
N GLU A 101 -3.81 -2.22 -2.72
CA GLU A 101 -3.13 -2.19 -1.42
C GLU A 101 -3.02 -3.58 -0.79
N SER A 102 -4.09 -4.37 -0.82
CA SER A 102 -4.10 -5.74 -0.26
C SER A 102 -3.03 -6.61 -0.89
N VAL A 103 -2.96 -6.68 -2.21
CA VAL A 103 -1.99 -7.55 -2.91
C VAL A 103 -0.56 -7.07 -2.71
N ILE A 104 -0.31 -5.76 -2.76
CA ILE A 104 1.02 -5.21 -2.49
C ILE A 104 1.45 -5.59 -1.08
N ASN A 105 0.54 -5.52 -0.11
CA ASN A 105 0.85 -5.88 1.27
C ASN A 105 0.97 -7.39 1.48
N ASN A 106 0.35 -8.23 0.65
CA ASN A 106 0.46 -9.69 0.71
C ASN A 106 1.61 -10.25 -0.16
N ARG A 107 2.41 -9.39 -0.81
CA ARG A 107 3.54 -9.84 -1.63
C ARG A 107 4.64 -10.47 -0.74
N PRO A 108 5.25 -11.60 -1.13
CA PRO A 108 6.37 -12.16 -0.37
C PRO A 108 7.59 -11.21 -0.44
N ILE A 109 8.23 -10.97 0.71
CA ILE A 109 9.47 -10.18 0.85
C ILE A 109 10.71 -11.09 0.95
N THR A 110 10.59 -12.26 1.54
CA THR A 110 11.67 -13.24 1.71
C THR A 110 11.37 -14.53 0.97
N TYR A 111 12.41 -15.14 0.40
CA TYR A 111 12.38 -16.53 -0.05
C TYR A 111 12.49 -17.44 1.18
N ASP A 112 11.80 -18.58 1.17
CA ASP A 112 11.83 -19.54 2.26
C ASP A 112 13.27 -20.02 2.52
N SER A 113 13.70 -19.88 3.77
CA SER A 113 14.59 -20.84 4.41
C SER A 113 13.68 -21.87 5.09
N ASP A 114 13.98 -23.16 4.94
CA ASP A 114 13.19 -24.36 5.26
C ASP A 114 12.55 -24.48 6.68
N GLU A 115 12.57 -23.45 7.52
CA GLU A 115 12.12 -23.47 8.92
C GLU A 115 10.79 -22.74 9.21
N LEU A 116 10.17 -22.04 8.25
CA LEU A 116 8.86 -21.38 8.43
C LEU A 116 7.90 -21.75 7.29
N ASP A 117 6.74 -22.33 7.63
CA ASP A 117 5.72 -22.84 6.69
C ASP A 117 5.09 -21.77 5.74
N GLU A 118 5.35 -20.48 5.92
CA GLU A 118 4.75 -19.40 5.11
C GLU A 118 5.72 -18.23 4.80
N PRO A 119 5.82 -17.80 3.51
CA PRO A 119 6.61 -16.65 3.11
C PRO A 119 6.17 -15.36 3.81
N ARG A 120 7.13 -14.59 4.35
CA ARG A 120 6.83 -13.33 5.05
C ARG A 120 6.39 -12.23 4.07
N ALA A 121 5.19 -11.73 4.25
CA ALA A 121 4.63 -10.59 3.52
C ALA A 121 4.58 -9.32 4.39
N PRO A 122 4.54 -8.10 3.81
CA PRO A 122 4.41 -6.86 4.56
C PRO A 122 3.18 -6.84 5.48
N SER A 123 2.09 -7.46 5.06
CA SER A 123 0.83 -7.61 5.80
C SER A 123 1.03 -8.21 7.18
N HIS A 124 1.92 -9.21 7.32
CA HIS A 124 2.25 -9.83 8.60
C HIS A 124 2.82 -8.84 9.63
N PHE A 125 3.52 -7.81 9.16
CA PHE A 125 4.05 -6.75 10.03
C PHE A 125 3.06 -5.60 10.24
N LEU A 126 2.22 -5.32 9.25
CA LEU A 126 1.25 -4.22 9.29
C LEU A 126 -0.01 -4.56 10.09
N LEU A 127 -0.34 -5.84 10.23
CA LEU A 127 -1.52 -6.35 10.95
C LEU A 127 -1.12 -7.59 11.78
N PRO A 128 -0.44 -7.40 12.92
CA PRO A 128 -0.03 -8.52 13.77
C PRO A 128 -1.24 -9.37 14.21
N GLY A 129 -1.18 -10.69 13.98
CA GLY A 129 -2.27 -11.64 14.29
C GLY A 129 -3.28 -11.86 13.16
N HIS A 130 -3.21 -11.11 12.07
CA HIS A 130 -3.95 -11.42 10.85
C HIS A 130 -3.16 -12.49 10.08
N ARG A 131 -3.59 -13.75 10.15
CA ARG A 131 -3.11 -14.80 9.24
C ARG A 131 -3.39 -14.32 7.82
N ASN A 132 -2.40 -14.42 6.93
CA ASN A 132 -2.61 -14.19 5.51
C ASN A 132 -3.70 -15.17 5.05
N THR A 133 -4.95 -14.70 4.96
CA THR A 133 -6.06 -15.50 4.44
C THR A 133 -5.98 -15.56 2.91
N GLY A 134 -4.78 -15.81 2.37
CA GLY A 134 -4.51 -16.05 0.95
C GLY A 134 -5.41 -15.24 0.02
N PHE A 135 -5.65 -13.94 0.32
CA PHE A 135 -6.70 -13.15 -0.32
C PHE A 135 -6.16 -12.69 -1.67
N VAL A 136 -5.85 -13.68 -2.50
CA VAL A 136 -5.64 -13.54 -3.92
C VAL A 136 -7.01 -13.22 -4.49
N PRO A 137 -7.16 -12.11 -5.22
CA PRO A 137 -8.42 -11.72 -5.85
C PRO A 137 -8.99 -12.75 -6.85
N GLU A 138 -8.29 -13.87 -7.10
CA GLU A 138 -8.71 -14.93 -8.01
C GLU A 138 -10.07 -15.51 -7.60
N TYR A 139 -10.29 -15.75 -6.30
CA TYR A 139 -11.62 -16.17 -5.78
C TYR A 139 -12.67 -15.07 -5.83
N PHE A 140 -12.28 -13.80 -5.68
CA PHE A 140 -13.22 -12.68 -5.74
C PHE A 140 -13.74 -12.47 -7.17
N LEU A 141 -12.88 -12.68 -8.16
CA LEU A 141 -13.21 -12.68 -9.58
C LEU A 141 -14.22 -13.79 -9.94
N ASP A 142 -14.02 -15.00 -9.41
CA ASP A 142 -14.88 -16.16 -9.67
C ASP A 142 -16.26 -16.05 -8.98
N LEU A 143 -16.30 -15.51 -7.76
CA LEU A 143 -17.55 -15.25 -7.03
C LEU A 143 -18.48 -14.25 -7.74
N PHE A 144 -17.93 -13.28 -8.48
CA PHE A 144 -18.74 -12.33 -9.26
C PHE A 144 -19.27 -12.91 -10.57
N VAL A 145 -18.67 -13.99 -11.09
CA VAL A 145 -19.13 -14.67 -12.31
C VAL A 145 -20.31 -15.59 -12.00
N SER A 146 -20.32 -16.24 -10.83
CA SER A 146 -21.40 -17.14 -10.42
C SER A 146 -22.67 -16.44 -9.91
N ALA A 147 -22.62 -15.16 -9.53
CA ALA A 147 -23.78 -14.41 -9.04
C ALA A 147 -24.69 -13.86 -10.17
N SER A 148 -24.84 -14.62 -11.26
CA SER A 148 -25.45 -14.18 -12.53
C SER A 148 -26.99 -14.03 -12.52
N ASP A 149 -27.67 -14.27 -11.40
CA ASP A 149 -29.15 -14.33 -11.40
C ASP A 149 -29.88 -13.02 -11.04
N ARG A 150 -29.20 -11.86 -10.96
CA ARG A 150 -29.88 -10.55 -10.82
C ARG A 150 -29.30 -9.48 -11.76
N VAL A 151 -30.07 -9.25 -12.83
CA VAL A 151 -29.67 -8.83 -14.18
C VAL A 151 -29.31 -7.33 -14.38
N THR A 152 -29.32 -6.46 -13.37
CA THR A 152 -29.03 -5.01 -13.56
C THR A 152 -27.65 -4.53 -13.08
N LEU A 153 -26.86 -5.38 -12.41
CA LEU A 153 -25.47 -5.10 -12.00
C LEU A 153 -24.43 -5.40 -13.12
N SER A 154 -24.88 -5.79 -14.33
CA SER A 154 -24.19 -6.76 -15.20
C SER A 154 -23.19 -6.24 -16.26
N ARG A 155 -22.99 -4.92 -16.43
CA ARG A 155 -21.94 -4.40 -17.34
C ARG A 155 -20.87 -3.58 -16.65
N ARG A 156 -21.28 -2.70 -15.72
CA ARG A 156 -20.35 -1.83 -15.00
C ARG A 156 -19.47 -2.63 -14.05
N LYS A 157 -20.05 -3.58 -13.31
CA LYS A 157 -19.27 -4.49 -12.46
C LYS A 157 -18.31 -5.34 -13.28
N LEU A 158 -18.78 -5.92 -14.40
CA LEU A 158 -17.92 -6.68 -15.31
C LEU A 158 -16.76 -5.82 -15.85
N PHE A 159 -17.00 -4.55 -16.17
CA PHE A 159 -15.96 -3.61 -16.58
C PHE A 159 -14.95 -3.34 -15.47
N GLN A 160 -15.39 -3.09 -14.23
CA GLN A 160 -14.50 -2.92 -13.07
C GLN A 160 -13.66 -4.18 -12.85
N THR A 161 -14.28 -5.35 -12.87
CA THR A 161 -13.64 -6.66 -12.73
C THR A 161 -12.58 -6.88 -13.82
N LYS A 162 -12.86 -6.51 -15.06
CA LYS A 162 -11.89 -6.54 -16.17
C LYS A 162 -10.71 -5.60 -15.94
N LEU A 163 -10.96 -4.38 -15.45
CA LEU A 163 -9.90 -3.42 -15.12
C LEU A 163 -8.99 -3.94 -14.01
N LEU A 164 -9.58 -4.51 -12.97
CA LEU A 164 -8.86 -5.15 -11.86
C LEU A 164 -7.99 -6.30 -12.36
N LYS A 165 -8.55 -7.24 -13.12
CA LYS A 165 -7.79 -8.35 -13.70
C LYS A 165 -6.61 -7.87 -14.56
N LYS A 166 -6.84 -6.83 -15.39
CA LYS A 166 -5.79 -6.22 -16.23
C LYS A 166 -4.69 -5.59 -15.38
N LEU A 167 -5.06 -4.90 -14.30
CA LEU A 167 -4.13 -4.34 -13.33
C LEU A 167 -3.30 -5.44 -12.70
N TRP A 168 -3.94 -6.53 -12.29
CA TRP A 168 -3.29 -7.64 -11.62
C TRP A 168 -2.23 -8.32 -12.47
N VAL A 169 -2.59 -8.68 -13.69
CA VAL A 169 -1.66 -9.31 -14.63
C VAL A 169 -0.44 -8.41 -14.84
N LYS A 170 -0.68 -7.12 -15.11
CA LYS A 170 0.42 -6.16 -15.36
C LYS A 170 1.29 -5.93 -14.13
N TRP A 171 0.69 -5.82 -12.95
CA TRP A 171 1.44 -5.63 -11.72
C TRP A 171 2.30 -6.86 -11.41
N LYS A 172 1.75 -8.07 -11.53
CA LYS A 172 2.47 -9.33 -11.31
C LYS A 172 3.65 -9.48 -12.27
N GLU A 173 3.44 -9.24 -13.56
CA GLU A 173 4.50 -9.26 -14.57
C GLU A 173 5.63 -8.28 -14.23
N GLN A 174 5.28 -7.02 -13.92
CA GLN A 174 6.28 -6.01 -13.56
C GLN A 174 7.02 -6.36 -12.26
N TYR A 175 6.31 -6.87 -11.26
CA TYR A 175 6.91 -7.25 -9.98
C TYR A 175 7.88 -8.43 -10.13
N LEU A 176 7.50 -9.47 -10.87
CA LEU A 176 8.37 -10.62 -11.14
C LEU A 176 9.63 -10.21 -11.92
N LEU A 177 9.50 -9.30 -12.89
CA LEU A 177 10.66 -8.73 -13.60
C LEU A 177 11.57 -7.94 -12.67
N MET A 178 11.00 -7.19 -11.71
CA MET A 178 11.78 -6.49 -10.70
C MET A 178 12.53 -7.46 -9.78
N LEU A 179 11.89 -8.56 -9.34
CA LEU A 179 12.54 -9.59 -8.54
C LEU A 179 13.70 -10.26 -9.29
N LYS A 180 13.49 -10.65 -10.56
CA LYS A 180 14.55 -11.23 -11.40
C LYS A 180 15.72 -10.26 -11.57
N SER A 181 15.43 -9.00 -11.82
CA SER A 181 16.47 -7.96 -11.95
C SER A 181 17.23 -7.74 -10.64
N ALA A 182 16.54 -7.78 -9.50
CA ALA A 182 17.18 -7.67 -8.19
C ALA A 182 18.06 -8.90 -7.86
N HIS A 183 17.58 -10.11 -8.17
CA HIS A 183 18.33 -11.34 -7.97
C HIS A 183 19.64 -11.36 -8.78
N ASN A 184 19.59 -10.92 -10.04
CA ASN A 184 20.78 -10.84 -10.90
C ASN A 184 21.80 -9.79 -10.40
N LEU A 185 21.36 -8.77 -9.66
CA LEU A 185 22.25 -7.77 -9.05
C LEU A 185 22.93 -8.30 -7.78
N THR A 186 22.25 -9.19 -7.04
CA THR A 186 22.81 -9.80 -5.82
C THR A 186 23.67 -11.03 -6.11
N ASN A 187 23.34 -11.78 -7.16
CA ASN A 187 24.08 -12.95 -7.64
C ASN A 187 24.44 -12.72 -9.11
N PRO A 188 25.47 -11.92 -9.42
CA PRO A 188 25.98 -11.86 -10.78
C PRO A 188 26.47 -13.26 -11.15
N SER A 189 25.88 -13.82 -12.20
CA SER A 189 26.33 -15.08 -12.81
C SER A 189 27.85 -15.03 -13.00
N SER A 190 28.56 -15.95 -12.35
CA SER A 190 30.00 -16.20 -12.50
C SER A 190 30.37 -16.55 -13.94
#